data_AF-A0A9P7DP53-F1
#
_entry.id   AF-A0A9P7DP53-F1
#
_cell.length_a   1.000
_cell.length_b   1.000
_cell.length_c   1.000
_cell.angle_alpha   90.00
_cell.angle_beta   90.00
_cell.angle_gamma   90.00
#
_symmetry.space_group_name_H-M   'P 1'
#
loop_
_entity.id
_entity.type
_entity.pdbx_description
1 polymer ?
#
loop_
_entity_poly.entity_id
_entity_poly.type
_entity_poly.pdbx_seq_one_letter_code
_entity_poly.pdbx_strand_id
1 'polypeptide(L)' 'MMHTSGLPKFLWGEVIIHTIWLKNRHSTHSLDNKTPFEMLFKKKLDPSNLPVWGCQV' A
#
# COMPACT_ATOMS: atom_id res chain seq x y z
N MET A 1 8.45 13.00 2.37
CA MET A 1 8.13 13.45 0.99
C MET A 1 9.01 12.66 0.02
N MET A 2 8.49 12.24 -1.14
CA MET A 2 9.26 11.41 -2.07
C MET A 2 10.53 12.11 -2.58
N HIS A 3 10.46 13.43 -2.79
CA HIS A 3 11.59 14.26 -3.24
C HIS A 3 12.68 14.48 -2.19
N THR A 4 12.41 14.26 -0.89
CA THR A 4 13.42 14.37 0.18
C THR A 4 14.08 13.03 0.51
N SER A 5 13.72 11.95 -0.18
CA SER A 5 14.21 10.60 0.12
C SER A 5 15.63 10.32 -0.37
N GLY A 6 16.16 11.16 -1.26
CA GLY A 6 17.45 10.91 -1.94
C GLY A 6 17.40 9.77 -2.98
N LEU A 7 16.22 9.20 -3.27
CA LEU A 7 16.09 8.10 -4.21
C LEU A 7 16.33 8.53 -5.67
N PRO A 8 17.05 7.72 -6.47
CA PRO A 8 17.17 7.91 -7.91
C PRO A 8 15.81 8.08 -8.60
N LYS A 9 15.74 9.00 -9.58
CA LYS A 9 14.49 9.32 -10.29
C LYS A 9 13.84 8.13 -10.98
N PHE A 10 14.63 7.16 -11.43
CA PHE A 10 14.10 5.96 -12.08
C PHE A 10 13.26 5.08 -11.15
N LEU A 11 13.43 5.21 -9.82
CA LEU A 11 12.64 4.47 -8.81
C LEU A 11 11.31 5.14 -8.44
N TRP A 12 11.05 6.35 -8.96
CA TRP A 12 9.90 7.12 -8.50
C TRP A 12 8.58 6.47 -8.92
N GLY A 13 8.53 5.80 -10.07
CA GLY A 13 7.34 5.06 -10.51
C GLY A 13 6.98 3.95 -9.53
N GLU A 14 7.96 3.17 -9.11
CA GLU A 14 7.85 2.07 -8.16
C GLU A 14 7.38 2.58 -6.81
N VAL A 15 7.96 3.69 -6.32
CA VAL A 15 7.54 4.28 -5.04
C VAL A 15 6.10 4.79 -5.12
N ILE A 16 5.69 5.42 -6.22
CA ILE A 16 4.30 5.88 -6.41
C ILE A 16 3.34 4.69 -6.38
N ILE A 17 3.63 3.65 -7.16
CA ILE A 17 2.81 2.43 -7.23
C ILE A 17 2.70 1.79 -5.84
N HIS A 18 3.82 1.63 -5.14
CA HIS A 18 3.85 1.03 -3.81
C HIS A 18 3.10 1.89 -2.78
N THR A 19 3.21 3.22 -2.86
CA THR A 19 2.50 4.14 -1.96
C THR A 19 0.99 4.06 -2.19
N ILE A 20 0.54 4.04 -3.44
CA ILE A 20 -0.88 3.89 -3.78
C ILE A 20 -1.41 2.53 -3.32
N TRP A 21 -0.63 1.46 -3.57
CA TRP A 21 -0.95 0.10 -3.15
C TRP A 21 -1.15 0.02 -1.62
N LEU A 22 -0.28 0.67 -0.84
CA LEU A 22 -0.39 0.75 0.62
C LEU A 22 -1.61 1.58 1.05
N LYS A 23 -1.77 2.78 0.50
CA LYS A 23 -2.88 3.68 0.85
C LYS A 23 -4.26 3.03 0.63
N ASN A 24 -4.41 2.24 -0.43
CA ASN A 24 -5.67 1.57 -0.73
C ASN A 24 -5.96 0.37 0.17
N ARG A 25 -4.94 -0.19 0.83
CA ARG A 25 -5.04 -1.38 1.71
C ARG A 25 -4.91 -1.08 3.19
N HIS A 26 -4.69 0.18 3.55
CA HIS A 26 -4.66 0.61 4.94
C HIS A 26 -5.99 1.28 5.31
N SER A 27 -6.40 1.16 6.58
CA SER A 27 -7.59 1.84 7.07
C SER A 27 -7.39 3.35 6.98
N THR A 28 -8.42 4.05 6.52
CA THR A 28 -8.45 5.51 6.53
C THR A 28 -9.52 5.98 7.49
N HIS A 29 -9.26 7.04 8.25
CA HIS A 29 -10.18 7.59 9.26
C HIS A 29 -11.61 7.81 8.72
N SER A 30 -11.74 8.20 7.45
CA SER A 30 -13.02 8.47 6.79
C SER A 30 -13.87 7.22 6.47
N LEU A 31 -13.35 6.01 6.67
CA LEU A 31 -13.99 4.76 6.25
C LEU A 31 -14.28 3.80 7.40
N ASP A 32 -14.39 4.29 8.65
CA ASP A 32 -14.83 3.50 9.82
C ASP A 32 -14.16 2.12 9.93
N ASN A 33 -12.83 2.10 9.99
CA ASN A 33 -11.98 0.91 10.03
C ASN A 33 -12.00 0.00 8.78
N LYS A 34 -12.57 0.47 7.67
CA LYS A 34 -12.45 -0.19 6.36
C LYS A 34 -11.36 0.45 5.51
N THR A 35 -10.85 -0.32 4.57
CA THR A 35 -9.89 0.14 3.57
C THR A 35 -10.62 0.65 2.31
N PRO A 36 -10.01 1.57 1.53
CA PRO A 36 -10.56 1.95 0.23
C PRO A 36 -10.79 0.76 -0.71
N PHE A 37 -9.90 -0.24 -0.68
CA PHE A 37 -10.05 -1.48 -1.43
C PHE A 37 -11.33 -2.23 -1.05
N GLU A 38 -11.58 -2.40 0.25
CA GLU A 38 -12.79 -3.08 0.74
C GLU A 38 -14.07 -2.37 0.34
N MET A 39 -14.07 -1.04 0.35
CA MET A 39 -15.22 -0.24 -0.05
C MET A 39 -15.48 -0.33 -1.56
N LEU A 40 -14.43 -0.29 -2.37
CA LEU A 40 -14.55 -0.34 -3.82
C LEU A 40 -14.98 -1.72 -4.33
N PHE A 41 -14.36 -2.78 -3.81
CA PHE A 41 -14.60 -4.15 -4.28
C PHE A 41 -15.63 -4.92 -3.45
N LYS A 42 -16.12 -4.32 -2.34
CA LYS A 42 -17.04 -4.96 -1.38
C LYS A 42 -16.54 -6.32 -0.87
N LYS A 43 -15.21 -6.49 -0.84
CA LYS A 43 -14.52 -7.73 -0.46
C LYS A 43 -13.40 -7.40 0.52
N LYS A 44 -13.28 -8.23 1.57
CA LYS A 44 -12.18 -8.15 2.53
C LYS A 44 -10.83 -8.38 1.86
N LEU A 45 -9.81 -7.63 2.27
CA LEU A 45 -8.45 -7.88 1.81
C LEU A 45 -8.01 -9.28 2.23
N ASP A 46 -7.45 -10.05 1.29
CA ASP A 46 -6.83 -11.34 1.58
C ASP A 46 -5.31 -11.14 1.78
N PRO A 47 -4.79 -11.30 3.01
CA PRO A 47 -3.37 -11.13 3.31
C PRO A 47 -2.54 -12.38 3.03
N SER A 48 -3.12 -13.48 2.55
CA SER A 48 -2.42 -14.78 2.45
C SER A 48 -1.18 -14.74 1.54
N ASN A 49 -1.14 -13.79 0.59
CA ASN A 49 -0.02 -13.61 -0.33
C ASN A 49 1.02 -12.57 0.16
N LEU A 50 0.86 -12.00 1.35
CA LEU A 50 1.82 -11.05 1.89
C LEU A 50 2.97 -11.82 2.56
N PRO A 51 4.24 -11.56 2.17
CA PRO A 51 5.37 -12.17 2.85
C PRO A 51 5.37 -11.71 4.31
N VAL A 52 5.55 -12.68 5.21
CA VAL A 52 5.76 -12.39 6.63
C VAL A 52 7.03 -11.56 6.77
N TRP A 53 7.01 -10.58 7.67
CA TRP A 53 8.18 -9.75 7.94
C TRP A 53 9.40 -10.62 8.25
N GLY A 54 10.51 -10.38 7.55
CA GLY A 54 11.76 -11.14 7.70
C GLY A 54 11.86 -12.43 6.86
N CYS A 55 10.87 -12.73 6.01
CA CYS A 55 11.00 -13.82 5.04
C CYS A 55 12.13 -13.51 4.03
N GLN A 56 12.91 -14.53 3.67
CA GLN A 56 13.92 -14.42 2.61
C GLN A 56 13.20 -14.23 1.26
N VAL A 57 13.59 -13.21 0.50
CA VAL A 57 13.01 -12.85 -0.80
C VAL A 57 14.02 -13.14 -1.91
#